data_AF-A0A4Y8KXU5-F1
#
_entry.id   AF-A0A4Y8KXU5-F1
#
_cell.length_a   1.000
_cell.length_b   1.000
_cell.length_c   1.000
_cell.angle_alpha   90.00
_cell.angle_beta   90.00
_cell.angle_gamma   90.00
#
_symmetry.space_group_name_H-M   'P 1'
#
loop_
_entity.id
_entity.type
_entity.pdbx_description
1 polymer ?
#
loop_
_entity_poly.entity_id
_entity_poly.type
_entity_poly.pdbx_seq_one_letter_code
_entity_poly.pdbx_strand_id
1 'polypeptide(L)'
;MNITRGVGRSSSNGGFTLIELLVYSALMVVVLLIAGGFLINTMKAQRTVDNATQASNSGQLVTRSVGHGVRNASSLWHSPAGAVPEVIMARTMRSDSAGTWFCQAWAYDNGSVRTTTSTSAISTNQTSTTVATWTLLGDGMQRVSAGTTPVFTVTGRQVDLILEAKVEGGKAVLVRTSAVTRQPNAAIGASPKCFP
;
A
#
# COMPACT_ATOMS: atom_id res chain seq x y z
N MET A 1 14.31 -67.76 69.01
CA MET A 1 14.24 -67.56 67.55
C MET A 1 13.00 -66.74 67.23
N ASN A 2 13.14 -65.43 67.01
CA ASN A 2 12.28 -64.68 66.08
C ASN A 2 12.90 -63.31 65.78
N ILE A 3 13.11 -63.06 64.50
CA ILE A 3 13.63 -61.84 63.88
C ILE A 3 12.42 -61.07 63.32
N THR A 4 12.58 -59.74 63.18
CA THR A 4 12.01 -58.81 62.17
C THR A 4 11.37 -57.58 62.83
N ARG A 5 11.51 -56.35 62.32
CA ARG A 5 12.34 -55.75 61.26
C ARG A 5 12.30 -54.25 61.54
N GLY A 6 13.45 -53.59 61.60
CA GLY A 6 13.50 -52.13 61.58
C GLY A 6 13.01 -51.62 60.22
N VAL A 7 11.94 -50.83 60.22
CA VAL A 7 11.59 -49.99 59.07
C VAL A 7 12.25 -48.64 59.30
N GLY A 8 13.53 -48.56 58.92
CA GLY A 8 14.19 -47.28 58.72
C GLY A 8 13.60 -46.62 57.48
N ARG A 9 12.70 -45.67 57.67
CA ARG A 9 12.33 -44.73 56.60
C ARG A 9 13.53 -43.81 56.35
N SER A 10 14.33 -44.17 55.36
CA SER A 10 15.24 -43.24 54.69
C SER A 10 14.38 -42.23 53.92
N SER A 11 14.03 -41.11 54.57
CA SER A 11 13.67 -39.90 53.84
C SER A 11 14.95 -39.42 53.17
N SER A 12 15.14 -39.81 51.91
CA SER A 12 16.16 -39.24 51.04
C SER A 12 15.83 -37.76 50.78
N ASN A 13 16.08 -36.92 51.79
CA ASN A 13 16.25 -35.49 51.64
C ASN A 13 17.59 -35.27 50.94
N GLY A 14 17.68 -35.70 49.68
CA GLY A 14 18.75 -35.31 48.78
C GLY A 14 18.53 -33.84 48.46
N GLY A 15 19.15 -32.97 49.25
CA GLY A 15 19.16 -31.55 48.97
C GLY A 15 19.67 -31.32 47.56
N PHE A 16 18.90 -30.58 46.76
CA PHE A 16 19.34 -30.10 45.45
C PHE A 16 20.76 -29.56 45.58
N THR A 17 21.68 -30.16 44.82
CA THR A 17 23.06 -29.71 44.87
C THR A 17 23.16 -28.33 44.23
N LEU A 18 23.99 -27.44 44.77
CA LEU A 18 24.15 -26.06 44.29
C LEU A 18 24.46 -26.01 42.77
N ILE A 19 25.15 -27.03 42.27
CA ILE A 19 25.48 -27.21 40.85
C ILE A 19 24.24 -27.49 39.99
N GLU A 20 23.25 -28.23 40.51
CA GLU A 20 22.03 -28.60 39.78
C GLU A 20 21.14 -27.38 39.55
N LEU A 21 20.99 -26.51 40.56
CA LEU A 21 20.30 -25.22 40.41
C LEU A 21 21.01 -24.29 39.41
N LEU A 22 22.35 -24.28 39.38
CA LEU A 22 23.11 -23.53 38.38
C LEU A 22 22.84 -24.04 36.96
N VAL A 23 22.87 -25.36 36.76
CA VAL A 23 22.58 -25.97 35.46
C VAL A 23 21.15 -25.65 35.01
N TYR A 24 20.16 -25.72 35.89
CA TYR A 24 18.79 -25.34 35.56
C TYR A 24 18.66 -23.86 35.17
N SER A 25 19.32 -22.96 35.91
CA SER A 25 19.31 -21.53 35.56
C SER A 25 19.96 -21.26 34.20
N ALA A 26 21.08 -21.93 33.89
CA ALA A 26 21.75 -21.84 32.60
C ALA A 26 20.87 -22.37 31.45
N LEU A 27 20.24 -23.54 31.63
CA LEU A 27 19.31 -24.10 30.66
C LEU A 27 18.08 -23.20 30.45
N MET A 28 17.55 -22.60 31.51
CA MET A 28 16.42 -21.68 31.43
C MET A 28 16.76 -20.43 30.60
N VAL A 29 17.96 -19.86 30.79
CA VAL A 29 18.43 -18.72 29.98
C VAL A 29 18.50 -19.11 28.50
N VAL A 30 19.02 -20.29 28.17
CA VAL A 30 19.08 -20.77 26.78
C VAL A 30 17.67 -20.90 26.17
N VAL A 31 16.72 -21.49 26.91
CA VAL A 31 15.33 -21.61 26.46
C VAL A 31 14.69 -20.23 26.24
N LEU A 32 14.91 -19.29 27.16
CA LEU A 32 14.40 -17.92 27.02
C LEU A 32 14.99 -17.19 25.82
N LEU A 33 16.28 -17.38 25.52
CA LEU A 33 16.91 -16.81 24.32
C LEU A 33 16.31 -17.37 23.04
N ILE A 34 16.07 -18.68 22.99
CA ILE A 34 15.42 -19.33 21.85
C ILE A 34 13.99 -18.80 21.67
N ALA A 35 13.19 -18.79 22.74
CA ALA A 35 11.83 -18.27 22.72
C ALA A 35 11.79 -16.78 22.33
N GLY A 36 12.71 -15.97 22.86
CA GLY A 36 12.85 -14.56 22.53
C GLY A 36 13.21 -14.34 21.05
N GLY A 37 14.12 -15.15 20.51
CA GLY A 37 14.47 -15.13 19.08
C GLY A 37 13.26 -15.44 18.18
N PHE A 38 12.47 -16.46 18.54
CA PHE A 38 11.24 -16.78 17.82
C PHE A 38 10.23 -15.64 17.86
N LEU A 39 10.00 -15.03 19.04
CA LEU A 39 9.07 -13.92 19.18
C LEU A 39 9.46 -12.73 18.29
N ILE A 40 10.75 -12.37 18.27
CA ILE A 40 11.27 -11.28 17.43
C ILE A 40 11.05 -11.58 15.95
N ASN A 41 11.29 -12.81 15.52
CA ASN A 41 11.09 -13.21 14.13
C ASN A 41 9.61 -13.17 13.72
N THR A 42 8.71 -13.63 14.59
CA THR A 42 7.26 -13.56 14.35
C THR A 42 6.78 -12.12 14.22
N MET A 43 7.22 -11.22 15.11
CA MET A 43 6.85 -9.79 15.02
C MET A 43 7.34 -9.14 13.73
N LYS A 44 8.55 -9.47 13.27
CA LYS A 44 9.07 -8.97 11.98
C LYS A 44 8.23 -9.50 10.81
N ALA A 45 7.94 -10.79 10.79
CA ALA A 45 7.11 -11.40 9.76
C ALA A 45 5.71 -10.77 9.71
N GLN A 46 5.08 -10.56 10.86
CA GLN A 46 3.77 -9.91 10.94
C GLN A 46 3.80 -8.49 10.37
N ARG A 47 4.78 -7.66 10.77
CA ARG A 47 4.93 -6.30 10.23
C ARG A 47 5.13 -6.29 8.72
N THR A 48 5.92 -7.22 8.18
CA THR A 48 6.12 -7.32 6.73
C THR A 48 4.81 -7.69 6.01
N VAL A 49 4.02 -8.62 6.56
CA VAL A 49 2.72 -9.00 5.99
C VAL A 49 1.71 -7.86 6.07
N ASP A 50 1.65 -7.15 7.20
CA ASP A 50 0.76 -6.00 7.39
C ASP A 50 1.11 -4.88 6.40
N ASN A 51 2.40 -4.54 6.28
CA ASN A 51 2.89 -3.54 5.33
C ASN A 51 2.60 -3.94 3.88
N ALA A 52 2.82 -5.20 3.51
CA ALA A 52 2.51 -5.70 2.17
C ALA A 52 1.01 -5.66 1.86
N THR A 53 0.17 -5.95 2.86
CA THR A 53 -1.29 -5.88 2.75
C THR A 53 -1.76 -4.45 2.57
N GLN A 54 -1.23 -3.51 3.37
CA GLN A 54 -1.52 -2.09 3.24
C GLN A 54 -1.09 -1.53 1.87
N ALA A 55 0.13 -1.84 1.43
CA ALA A 55 0.66 -1.49 0.11
C ALA A 55 -0.25 -2.00 -1.02
N SER A 56 -0.71 -3.25 -0.92
CA SER A 56 -1.62 -3.86 -1.88
C SER A 56 -2.99 -3.19 -1.89
N ASN A 57 -3.55 -2.89 -0.72
CA ASN A 57 -4.86 -2.23 -0.59
C ASN A 57 -4.83 -0.81 -1.18
N SER A 58 -3.79 -0.02 -0.86
CA SER A 58 -3.59 1.31 -1.45
C SER A 58 -3.42 1.23 -2.97
N GLY A 59 -2.62 0.27 -3.46
CA GLY A 59 -2.44 0.03 -4.89
C GLY A 59 -3.74 -0.32 -5.62
N GLN A 60 -4.58 -1.17 -5.01
CA GLN A 60 -5.90 -1.51 -5.53
C GLN A 60 -6.85 -0.31 -5.52
N LEU A 61 -6.83 0.52 -4.47
CA LEU A 61 -7.66 1.72 -4.40
C LEU A 61 -7.30 2.71 -5.51
N VAL A 62 -6.01 2.98 -5.72
CA VAL A 62 -5.54 3.83 -6.82
C VAL A 62 -5.96 3.26 -8.17
N THR A 63 -5.71 1.97 -8.41
CA THR A 63 -6.07 1.26 -9.64
C THR A 63 -7.57 1.33 -9.93
N ARG A 64 -8.42 1.10 -8.93
CA ARG A 64 -9.88 1.17 -9.08
C ARG A 64 -10.34 2.60 -9.36
N SER A 65 -9.78 3.59 -8.66
CA SER A 65 -10.13 5.00 -8.83
C SER A 65 -9.81 5.48 -10.24
N VAL A 66 -8.55 5.31 -10.68
CA VAL A 66 -8.10 5.69 -12.03
C VAL A 66 -8.86 4.89 -13.08
N GLY A 67 -8.93 3.56 -12.92
CA GLY A 67 -9.57 2.68 -13.89
C GLY A 67 -11.05 2.96 -14.09
N HIS A 68 -11.80 3.22 -13.01
CA HIS A 68 -13.20 3.59 -13.10
C HIS A 68 -13.38 4.95 -13.77
N GLY A 69 -12.62 5.96 -13.34
CA GLY A 69 -12.72 7.30 -13.89
C GLY A 69 -12.35 7.38 -15.36
N VAL A 70 -11.31 6.65 -15.80
CA VAL A 70 -10.88 6.56 -17.21
C VAL A 70 -11.89 5.79 -18.06
N ARG A 71 -12.44 4.66 -17.58
CA ARG A 71 -13.45 3.90 -18.34
C ARG A 71 -14.71 4.74 -18.62
N ASN A 72 -15.04 5.64 -17.70
CA ASN A 72 -16.18 6.56 -17.84
C ASN A 72 -15.79 7.96 -18.38
N ALA A 73 -14.55 8.14 -18.83
CA ALA A 73 -14.07 9.41 -19.35
C ALA A 73 -14.56 9.63 -20.79
N SER A 74 -14.92 10.86 -21.16
CA SER A 74 -15.19 11.28 -22.56
C SER A 74 -14.04 12.07 -23.18
N SER A 75 -13.16 12.61 -22.33
CA SER A 75 -11.92 13.27 -22.74
C SER A 75 -10.87 13.07 -21.65
N LEU A 76 -9.60 13.05 -22.07
CA LEU A 76 -8.44 12.86 -21.22
C LEU A 76 -7.41 13.95 -21.51
N TRP A 77 -6.73 14.40 -20.46
CA TRP A 77 -5.53 15.23 -20.54
C TRP A 77 -4.49 14.65 -19.60
N HIS A 78 -3.21 14.81 -19.92
CA HIS A 78 -2.12 14.43 -19.04
C HIS A 78 -1.01 15.46 -19.08
N SER A 79 -0.28 15.57 -17.98
CA SER A 79 0.94 16.37 -17.89
C SER A 79 2.04 15.78 -18.78
N PRO A 80 3.01 16.60 -19.23
CA PRO A 80 4.21 16.10 -19.89
C PRO A 80 4.94 15.04 -19.04
N ALA A 81 5.65 14.12 -19.70
CA ALA A 81 6.48 13.15 -19.01
C ALA A 81 7.54 13.87 -18.16
N GLY A 82 7.74 13.39 -16.93
CA GLY A 82 8.69 14.00 -15.98
C GLY A 82 8.16 15.25 -15.24
N ALA A 83 6.91 15.68 -15.48
CA ALA A 83 6.29 16.72 -14.68
C ALA A 83 6.21 16.33 -13.20
N VAL A 84 6.33 17.34 -12.34
CA VAL A 84 6.20 17.21 -10.88
C VAL A 84 5.22 18.30 -10.42
N PRO A 85 4.00 17.95 -9.98
CA PRO A 85 3.40 16.61 -9.93
C PRO A 85 3.09 16.04 -11.33
N GLU A 86 3.05 14.72 -11.44
CA GLU A 86 2.59 14.03 -12.66
C GLU A 86 1.08 13.87 -12.57
N VAL A 87 0.32 14.40 -13.55
CA VAL A 87 -1.14 14.55 -13.43
C VAL A 87 -1.86 13.99 -14.65
N ILE A 88 -2.97 13.31 -14.41
CA ILE A 88 -3.97 12.98 -15.42
C ILE A 88 -5.31 13.60 -15.04
N MET A 89 -6.05 14.07 -16.04
CA MET A 89 -7.38 14.66 -15.89
C MET A 89 -8.34 14.01 -16.86
N ALA A 90 -9.59 13.86 -16.43
CA ALA A 90 -10.65 13.23 -17.20
C ALA A 90 -11.96 14.00 -17.03
N ARG A 91 -12.69 14.16 -18.14
CA ARG A 91 -14.12 14.49 -18.09
C ARG A 91 -14.89 13.20 -17.96
N THR A 92 -15.35 12.86 -16.76
CA THR A 92 -15.95 11.56 -16.46
C THR A 92 -17.42 11.68 -16.10
N MET A 93 -18.20 10.66 -16.43
CA MET A 93 -19.62 10.57 -16.11
C MET A 93 -19.77 9.88 -14.75
N ARG A 94 -20.64 10.40 -13.89
CA ARG A 94 -20.91 9.78 -12.61
C ARG A 94 -21.69 8.48 -12.80
N SER A 95 -21.31 7.43 -12.07
CA SER A 95 -21.91 6.11 -12.17
C SER A 95 -23.24 5.97 -11.41
N ASP A 96 -23.50 6.83 -10.42
CA ASP A 96 -24.71 6.84 -9.58
C ASP A 96 -25.85 7.71 -10.15
N SER A 97 -25.55 8.59 -11.10
CA SER A 97 -26.51 9.50 -11.73
C SER A 97 -26.28 9.51 -13.24
N ALA A 98 -27.17 8.84 -13.98
CA ALA A 98 -27.14 8.87 -15.44
C ALA A 98 -27.25 10.31 -15.94
N GLY A 99 -26.15 10.85 -16.49
CA GLY A 99 -26.13 12.10 -17.25
C GLY A 99 -25.29 13.21 -16.66
N THR A 100 -24.79 13.09 -15.42
CA THR A 100 -23.97 14.14 -14.80
C THR A 100 -22.49 13.94 -15.09
N TRP A 101 -21.93 14.88 -15.87
CA TRP A 101 -20.51 14.95 -16.17
C TRP A 101 -19.78 15.82 -15.14
N PHE A 102 -18.58 15.40 -14.76
CA PHE A 102 -17.70 16.16 -13.88
C PHE A 102 -16.24 15.94 -14.28
N CYS A 103 -15.38 16.74 -13.68
CA CYS A 103 -13.95 16.72 -13.90
C CYS A 103 -13.30 15.95 -12.78
N GLN A 104 -12.50 14.95 -13.11
CA GLN A 104 -11.74 14.17 -12.16
C GLN A 104 -10.27 14.25 -12.53
N ALA A 105 -9.42 14.41 -11.52
CA ALA A 105 -7.98 14.40 -11.71
C ALA A 105 -7.31 13.45 -10.72
N TRP A 106 -6.17 12.92 -11.14
CA TRP A 106 -5.26 12.16 -10.28
C TRP A 106 -3.87 12.72 -10.46
N ALA A 107 -3.13 12.80 -9.36
CA ALA A 107 -1.77 13.28 -9.35
C ALA A 107 -0.88 12.32 -8.57
N TYR A 108 0.32 12.08 -9.10
CA TYR A 108 1.41 11.43 -8.41
C TYR A 108 2.44 12.49 -8.04
N ASP A 109 2.73 12.59 -6.74
CA ASP A 109 3.71 13.51 -6.21
C ASP A 109 4.36 12.96 -4.94
N ASN A 110 5.69 13.03 -4.87
CA ASN A 110 6.49 12.60 -3.72
C ASN A 110 6.04 11.26 -3.09
N GLY A 111 5.78 10.26 -3.93
CA GLY A 111 5.35 8.92 -3.51
C GLY A 111 3.91 8.81 -2.99
N SER A 112 3.10 9.85 -3.20
CA SER A 112 1.67 9.84 -2.93
C SER A 112 0.87 9.92 -4.23
N VAL A 113 -0.21 9.17 -4.31
CA VAL A 113 -1.24 9.34 -5.34
C VAL A 113 -2.47 9.98 -4.71
N ARG A 114 -2.92 11.09 -5.28
CA ARG A 114 -4.09 11.84 -4.82
C ARG A 114 -5.09 12.04 -5.93
N THR A 115 -6.35 12.28 -5.58
CA THR A 115 -7.43 12.57 -6.52
C THR A 115 -8.25 13.77 -6.09
N THR A 116 -8.80 14.48 -7.06
CA THR A 116 -9.80 15.53 -6.83
C THR A 116 -10.91 15.44 -7.87
N THR A 117 -12.05 16.02 -7.53
CA THR A 117 -13.19 16.16 -8.45
C THR A 117 -13.70 17.59 -8.43
N SER A 118 -14.21 18.06 -9.56
CA SER A 118 -14.77 19.40 -9.70
C SER A 118 -15.90 19.40 -10.72
N THR A 119 -16.86 20.31 -10.55
CA THR A 119 -17.89 20.61 -11.55
C THR A 119 -17.40 21.62 -12.60
N SER A 120 -16.22 22.19 -12.41
CA SER A 120 -15.56 23.14 -13.32
C SER A 120 -14.19 22.64 -13.76
N ALA A 121 -13.56 23.36 -14.70
CA ALA A 121 -12.22 23.08 -15.17
C ALA A 121 -11.22 23.00 -14.00
N ILE A 122 -10.36 21.99 -14.06
CA ILE A 122 -9.20 21.87 -13.18
C ILE A 122 -8.01 22.48 -13.93
N SER A 123 -7.27 23.38 -13.27
CA SER A 123 -6.08 24.01 -13.87
C SER A 123 -5.05 22.95 -14.28
N THR A 124 -4.50 23.04 -15.48
CA THR A 124 -3.40 22.16 -15.95
C THR A 124 -2.06 22.47 -15.28
N ASN A 125 -1.92 23.67 -14.70
CA ASN A 125 -0.74 24.10 -13.96
C ASN A 125 -0.85 23.69 -12.48
N GLN A 126 -0.65 22.40 -12.21
CA GLN A 126 -0.63 21.87 -10.85
C GLN A 126 0.77 21.99 -10.22
N THR A 127 0.79 22.19 -8.91
CA THR A 127 2.01 22.22 -8.09
C THR A 127 1.89 21.19 -6.97
N SER A 128 3.00 20.84 -6.33
CA SER A 128 2.99 19.96 -5.15
C SER A 128 2.08 20.51 -4.04
N THR A 129 2.06 21.84 -3.83
CA THR A 129 1.20 22.48 -2.84
C THR A 129 -0.29 22.35 -3.18
N THR A 130 -0.67 22.54 -4.45
CA THR A 130 -2.08 22.40 -4.85
C THR A 130 -2.53 20.95 -4.74
N VAL A 131 -1.71 20.01 -5.20
CA VAL A 131 -2.02 18.58 -5.14
C VAL A 131 -2.04 18.06 -3.70
N ALA A 132 -1.28 18.63 -2.76
CA ALA A 132 -1.32 18.22 -1.36
C ALA A 132 -2.70 18.40 -0.70
N THR A 133 -3.54 19.31 -1.23
CA THR A 133 -4.92 19.51 -0.77
C THR A 133 -5.92 18.47 -1.29
N TRP A 134 -5.50 17.65 -2.26
CA TRP A 134 -6.36 16.64 -2.88
C TRP A 134 -6.52 15.42 -1.97
N THR A 135 -7.56 14.63 -2.22
CA THR A 135 -7.85 13.42 -1.43
C THR A 135 -6.75 12.38 -1.64
N LEU A 136 -6.14 11.89 -0.57
CA LEU A 136 -5.12 10.85 -0.63
C LEU A 136 -5.76 9.50 -0.98
N LEU A 137 -5.23 8.83 -2.00
CA LEU A 137 -5.61 7.46 -2.39
C LEU A 137 -4.59 6.43 -1.95
N GLY A 138 -3.32 6.81 -1.91
CA GLY A 138 -2.24 5.94 -1.46
C GLY A 138 -0.95 6.71 -1.27
N ASP A 139 -0.15 6.27 -0.33
CA ASP A 139 1.20 6.75 -0.02
C ASP A 139 2.21 5.61 -0.11
N GLY A 140 3.49 5.92 0.12
CA GLY A 140 4.57 4.92 0.03
C GLY A 140 4.81 4.37 -1.37
N MET A 141 4.32 5.06 -2.41
CA MET A 141 4.45 4.65 -3.80
C MET A 141 5.76 5.15 -4.40
N GLN A 142 6.25 4.49 -5.44
CA GLN A 142 7.41 4.92 -6.22
C GLN A 142 7.22 4.57 -7.70
N ARG A 143 7.94 5.28 -8.57
CA ARG A 143 8.04 4.93 -9.98
C ARG A 143 8.80 3.62 -10.16
N VAL A 144 8.36 2.80 -11.11
CA VAL A 144 9.12 1.63 -11.56
C VAL A 144 10.45 2.10 -12.18
N SER A 145 11.53 1.37 -11.92
CA SER A 145 12.90 1.69 -12.38
C SER A 145 13.41 3.06 -11.91
N ALA A 146 13.39 3.28 -10.59
CA ALA A 146 14.06 4.38 -9.89
C ALA A 146 13.81 5.79 -10.48
N GLY A 147 12.62 6.05 -11.00
CA GLY A 147 12.20 7.40 -11.40
C GLY A 147 12.13 7.67 -12.91
N THR A 148 12.50 6.73 -13.76
CA THR A 148 12.54 6.93 -15.23
C THR A 148 11.21 6.65 -15.93
N THR A 149 10.39 5.74 -15.39
CA THR A 149 9.09 5.40 -15.99
C THR A 149 8.02 6.35 -15.45
N PRO A 150 7.23 7.03 -16.31
CA PRO A 150 6.07 7.80 -15.88
C PRO A 150 5.06 6.92 -15.13
N VAL A 151 4.45 7.46 -14.09
CA VAL A 151 3.38 6.75 -13.35
C VAL A 151 2.13 6.60 -14.21
N PHE A 152 1.82 7.62 -14.99
CA PHE A 152 0.71 7.66 -15.93
C PHE A 152 1.24 7.78 -17.36
N THR A 153 0.84 6.87 -18.23
CA THR A 153 1.08 6.98 -19.67
C THR A 153 -0.26 7.00 -20.38
N VAL A 154 -0.47 7.97 -21.28
CA VAL A 154 -1.70 8.06 -22.06
C VAL A 154 -1.37 7.80 -23.53
N THR A 155 -2.01 6.78 -24.11
CA THR A 155 -1.88 6.44 -25.52
C THR A 155 -3.26 6.47 -26.16
N GLY A 156 -3.57 7.57 -26.86
CA GLY A 156 -4.89 7.81 -27.46
C GLY A 156 -6.00 7.81 -26.41
N ARG A 157 -6.70 6.67 -26.29
CA ARG A 157 -7.86 6.46 -25.41
C ARG A 157 -7.55 5.56 -24.21
N GLN A 158 -6.31 5.11 -24.08
CA GLN A 158 -5.85 4.25 -23.01
C GLN A 158 -5.00 5.04 -22.01
N VAL A 159 -5.20 4.78 -20.73
CA VAL A 159 -4.31 5.20 -19.64
C VAL A 159 -3.69 3.94 -19.04
N ASP A 160 -2.37 3.90 -19.02
CA ASP A 160 -1.58 2.92 -18.30
C ASP A 160 -1.10 3.54 -16.98
N LEU A 161 -1.33 2.82 -15.89
CA LEU A 161 -0.87 3.16 -14.56
C LEU A 161 0.18 2.14 -14.14
N ILE A 162 1.38 2.61 -13.80
CA ILE A 162 2.50 1.75 -13.39
C ILE A 162 3.22 2.40 -12.21
N LEU A 163 3.19 1.74 -11.06
CA LEU A 163 3.88 2.17 -9.85
C LEU A 163 4.21 0.98 -8.94
N GLU A 164 5.11 1.20 -8.00
CA GLU A 164 5.45 0.22 -6.96
C GLU A 164 5.08 0.78 -5.59
N ALA A 165 4.43 -0.02 -4.76
CA ALA A 165 4.20 0.31 -3.36
C ALA A 165 5.34 -0.27 -2.50
N LYS A 166 6.03 0.57 -1.73
CA LYS A 166 7.13 0.16 -0.86
C LYS A 166 6.61 -0.71 0.30
N VAL A 167 7.37 -1.74 0.62
CA VAL A 167 7.15 -2.60 1.80
C VAL A 167 8.43 -2.58 2.62
N GLU A 168 8.38 -2.07 3.84
CA GLU A 168 9.57 -2.03 4.71
C GLU A 168 10.08 -3.46 4.99
N GLY A 169 11.37 -3.68 4.76
CA GLY A 169 12.01 -4.97 4.98
C GLY A 169 11.61 -6.07 3.98
N GLY A 170 10.89 -5.74 2.90
CA GLY A 170 10.38 -6.68 1.91
C GLY A 170 10.56 -6.21 0.45
N LYS A 171 10.07 -7.02 -0.50
CA LYS A 171 10.00 -6.62 -1.90
C LYS A 171 8.82 -5.68 -2.12
N ALA A 172 9.01 -4.65 -2.95
CA ALA A 172 7.93 -3.75 -3.34
C ALA A 172 6.82 -4.50 -4.10
N VAL A 173 5.59 -4.01 -3.97
CA VAL A 173 4.43 -4.56 -4.67
C VAL A 173 4.23 -3.77 -5.96
N LEU A 174 4.34 -4.45 -7.11
CA LEU A 174 4.06 -3.83 -8.41
C LEU A 174 2.55 -3.64 -8.59
N VAL A 175 2.14 -2.40 -8.84
CA VAL A 175 0.78 -2.01 -9.18
C VAL A 175 0.79 -1.60 -10.65
N ARG A 176 0.19 -2.44 -11.50
CA ARG A 176 0.08 -2.19 -12.93
C ARG A 176 -1.33 -2.42 -13.41
N THR A 177 -1.90 -1.44 -14.10
CA THR A 177 -3.21 -1.57 -14.73
C THR A 177 -3.28 -0.73 -15.99
N SER A 178 -4.21 -1.07 -16.87
CA SER A 178 -4.57 -0.28 -18.04
C SER A 178 -6.09 -0.11 -18.10
N ALA A 179 -6.51 1.07 -18.55
CA ALA A 179 -7.92 1.39 -18.72
C ALA A 179 -8.13 2.14 -20.03
N VAL A 180 -9.13 1.72 -20.80
CA VAL A 180 -9.55 2.38 -22.04
C VAL A 180 -10.91 3.02 -21.79
N THR A 181 -11.09 4.27 -22.23
CA THR A 181 -12.41 4.93 -22.18
C THR A 181 -13.45 4.14 -22.99
N ARG A 182 -14.66 4.08 -22.46
CA ARG A 182 -15.83 3.44 -23.10
C ARG A 182 -16.90 4.43 -23.54
N GLN A 183 -16.76 5.72 -23.19
CA GLN A 183 -17.73 6.74 -23.59
C GLN A 183 -17.44 7.24 -25.00
N PRO A 184 -18.37 7.88 -25.72
CA PRO A 184 -18.03 8.62 -26.92
C PRO A 184 -17.12 9.81 -26.59
N ASN A 185 -16.36 10.29 -27.58
CA ASN A 185 -15.60 11.53 -27.42
C ASN A 185 -16.56 12.68 -27.09
N ALA A 186 -16.12 13.59 -26.21
CA ALA A 186 -16.89 14.78 -25.91
C ALA A 186 -17.17 15.58 -27.20
N ALA A 187 -18.43 15.92 -27.43
CA ALA A 187 -18.82 16.81 -28.53
C ALA A 187 -18.15 18.19 -28.35
N ILE A 188 -17.97 18.92 -29.46
CA ILE A 188 -17.49 20.30 -29.42
C ILE A 188 -18.44 21.12 -28.53
N GLY A 189 -17.89 21.81 -27.52
CA GLY A 189 -18.68 22.59 -26.57
C GLY A 189 -19.32 21.81 -25.41
N ALA A 190 -19.03 20.51 -25.27
CA ALA A 190 -19.53 19.71 -24.16
C ALA A 190 -19.15 20.30 -22.79
N SER A 191 -20.11 20.32 -21.87
CA SER A 191 -19.94 20.85 -20.51
C SER A 191 -19.96 19.73 -19.46
N PRO A 192 -19.16 19.84 -18.38
CA PRO A 192 -18.17 20.88 -18.14
C PRO A 192 -16.93 20.70 -19.03
N LYS A 193 -16.26 21.81 -19.35
CA LYS A 193 -14.88 21.78 -19.85
C LYS A 193 -13.97 21.48 -18.66
N CYS A 194 -13.26 20.35 -18.70
CA CYS A 194 -12.49 19.88 -17.55
C CYS A 194 -11.04 20.32 -17.51
N PHE A 195 -10.55 20.79 -18.63
CA PHE A 195 -9.22 21.35 -18.81
C PHE A 195 -9.33 22.40 -19.94
N PRO A 196 -8.48 23.43 -19.91
CA PRO A 196 -8.42 24.49 -20.92
C PRO A 196 -8.12 23.95 -22.31
#